data_AF-A0A7V6A3H8-F1
#
_entry.id   AF-A0A7V6A3H8-F1
#
_cell.length_a   1.000
_cell.length_b   1.000
_cell.length_c   1.000
_cell.angle_alpha   90.00
_cell.angle_beta   90.00
_cell.angle_gamma   90.00
#
_symmetry.space_group_name_H-M   'P 1'
#
loop_
_entity.id
_entity.type
_entity.pdbx_description
1 polymer ?
#
loop_
_entity_poly.entity_id
_entity_poly.type
_entity_poly.pdbx_seq_one_letter_code
_entity_poly.pdbx_strand_id
1 'polypeptide(L)'
;MEGFRHNLTPVEVKKFLKDTKNLTENLLIRYCFKVAQKCPHCGRQEFCRAGAVSLFSSRMDKITHEICACLHCGHQELSTVLTIESL
;
A
#
# COMPACT_ATOMS: atom_id res chain seq x y z
N MET A 1 6.39 -9.55 -16.45
CA MET A 1 5.83 -8.51 -15.58
C MET A 1 4.70 -9.14 -14.79
N GLU A 2 4.86 -9.34 -13.47
CA GLU A 2 3.71 -9.73 -12.64
C GLU A 2 2.76 -8.54 -12.54
N GLY A 3 1.49 -8.73 -12.90
CA GLY A 3 0.49 -7.66 -12.83
C GLY A 3 0.23 -7.19 -11.41
N PHE A 4 -0.18 -5.93 -11.27
CA PHE A 4 -0.66 -5.35 -10.02
C PHE A 4 -1.80 -6.20 -9.43
N ARG A 5 -1.60 -6.76 -8.23
CA ARG A 5 -2.57 -7.68 -7.61
C ARG A 5 -3.48 -6.94 -6.63
N HIS A 6 -4.80 -7.01 -6.81
CA HIS A 6 -5.75 -6.36 -5.91
C HIS A 6 -7.07 -7.12 -5.74
N ASN A 7 -7.77 -6.89 -4.62
CA ASN A 7 -9.14 -7.33 -4.39
C ASN A 7 -10.14 -6.16 -4.23
N LEU A 8 -9.70 -4.94 -4.56
CA LEU A 8 -10.51 -3.73 -4.55
C LEU A 8 -11.29 -3.59 -5.87
N THR A 9 -12.45 -2.95 -5.81
CA THR A 9 -13.16 -2.50 -7.02
C THR A 9 -12.38 -1.40 -7.74
N PRO A 10 -12.61 -1.14 -9.05
CA PRO A 10 -11.90 -0.09 -9.78
C PRO A 10 -11.99 1.31 -9.14
N VAL A 11 -13.15 1.64 -8.57
CA VAL A 11 -13.36 2.92 -7.87
C VAL A 11 -12.50 3.01 -6.61
N GLU A 12 -12.38 1.91 -5.88
CA GLU A 12 -11.58 1.83 -4.66
C GLU A 12 -10.10 1.84 -4.93
N VAL A 13 -9.62 1.17 -5.99
CA VAL A 13 -8.23 1.27 -6.45
C VAL A 13 -7.90 2.72 -6.79
N LYS A 14 -8.76 3.40 -7.56
CA LYS A 14 -8.56 4.81 -7.92
C LYS A 14 -8.53 5.71 -6.68
N LYS A 15 -9.41 5.47 -5.71
CA LYS A 15 -9.45 6.20 -4.45
C LYS A 15 -8.18 5.97 -3.64
N PHE A 16 -7.78 4.71 -3.46
CA PHE A 16 -6.54 4.33 -2.77
C PHE A 16 -5.33 5.06 -3.36
N LEU A 17 -5.12 4.93 -4.67
CA LEU A 17 -3.98 5.55 -5.36
C LEU A 17 -3.98 7.09 -5.27
N LYS A 18 -5.17 7.70 -5.25
CA LYS A 18 -5.31 9.14 -5.05
C LYS A 18 -4.94 9.55 -3.63
N ASP A 19 -5.46 8.83 -2.64
CA ASP A 19 -5.31 9.16 -1.23
C ASP A 19 -3.85 8.93 -0.79
N THR A 20 -3.20 7.86 -1.27
CA THR A 20 -1.81 7.52 -0.94
C THR A 20 -0.76 8.22 -1.80
N LYS A 21 -1.17 9.07 -2.76
CA LYS A 21 -0.25 9.67 -3.76
C LYS A 21 0.98 10.33 -3.12
N ASN A 22 0.78 11.02 -1.99
CA ASN A 22 1.84 11.74 -1.28
C ASN A 22 2.85 10.80 -0.60
N LEU A 23 2.46 9.56 -0.29
CA LEU A 23 3.33 8.55 0.33
C LEU A 23 4.07 7.72 -0.72
N THR A 24 3.62 7.74 -1.98
CA THR A 24 4.03 6.78 -3.01
C THR A 24 4.90 7.38 -4.12
N GLU A 25 5.37 8.63 -3.98
CA GLU A 25 6.12 9.33 -5.03
C GLU A 25 7.32 8.53 -5.57
N ASN A 26 8.02 7.80 -4.69
CA ASN A 26 9.18 6.98 -5.05
C ASN A 26 8.95 5.48 -4.82
N LEU A 27 7.69 5.05 -4.75
CA LEU A 27 7.31 3.68 -4.42
C LEU A 27 6.51 3.06 -5.58
N LEU A 28 6.88 1.83 -5.94
CA LEU A 28 6.09 1.01 -6.86
C LEU A 28 5.21 0.06 -6.06
N ILE A 29 3.90 0.31 -6.03
CA ILE A 29 2.92 -0.57 -5.37
C ILE A 29 2.77 -1.86 -6.18
N ARG A 30 2.96 -3.01 -5.53
CA ARG A 30 2.87 -4.34 -6.14
C ARG A 30 1.52 -5.00 -5.92
N TYR A 31 0.93 -4.78 -4.74
CA TYR A 31 -0.39 -5.27 -4.41
C TYR A 31 -1.13 -4.31 -3.47
N CYS A 32 -2.46 -4.34 -3.51
CA CYS A 32 -3.31 -3.63 -2.58
C CYS A 32 -4.55 -4.46 -2.28
N PHE A 33 -4.89 -4.65 -1.00
CA PHE A 33 -6.05 -5.42 -0.61
C PHE A 33 -6.77 -4.82 0.61
N LYS A 34 -8.07 -5.05 0.68
CA LYS A 34 -8.86 -4.75 1.89
C LYS A 34 -8.53 -5.76 2.99
N VAL A 35 -8.32 -5.26 4.19
CA VAL A 35 -8.20 -6.09 5.39
C VAL A 35 -9.52 -6.16 6.13
N ALA A 36 -9.78 -7.28 6.81
CA ALA A 36 -10.97 -7.44 7.66
C ALA A 36 -10.92 -6.57 8.93
N GLN A 37 -9.77 -5.95 9.21
CA GLN A 37 -9.59 -5.04 10.35
C GLN A 37 -10.37 -3.74 10.13
N LYS A 38 -10.98 -3.24 11.20
CA LYS A 38 -11.54 -1.89 11.21
C LYS A 38 -10.42 -0.86 11.15
N CYS A 39 -10.66 0.25 10.47
CA CYS A 39 -9.76 1.38 10.47
C CYS A 39 -9.54 1.86 11.93
N PRO A 40 -8.29 2.02 12.38
CA PRO A 40 -8.00 2.45 13.75
C PRO A 40 -8.49 3.88 14.03
N HIS A 41 -8.68 4.70 12.99
CA HIS A 41 -9.09 6.10 13.11
C HIS A 41 -10.61 6.31 13.08
N CYS A 42 -11.35 5.59 12.23
CA CYS A 42 -12.80 5.80 12.06
C CYS A 42 -13.67 4.56 12.37
N GLY A 43 -13.07 3.42 12.69
CA GLY A 43 -13.79 2.20 13.06
C GLY A 43 -14.53 1.47 11.92
N ARG A 44 -14.45 1.95 10.67
CA ARG A 44 -15.08 1.32 9.51
C ARG A 44 -14.24 0.20 8.91
N GLN A 45 -14.88 -0.76 8.24
CA GLN A 45 -14.24 -1.91 7.58
C GLN A 45 -13.62 -1.59 6.20
N GLU A 46 -13.35 -0.31 5.92
CA GLU A 46 -12.81 0.16 4.63
C GLU A 46 -11.29 0.38 4.70
N PHE A 47 -10.59 -0.48 5.45
CA PHE A 47 -9.15 -0.39 5.65
C PHE A 47 -8.40 -1.27 4.66
N CYS A 48 -7.37 -0.71 4.03
CA CYS A 48 -6.58 -1.34 2.98
C CYS A 48 -5.12 -1.40 3.39
N ARG A 49 -4.44 -2.46 2.95
CA ARG A 49 -3.00 -2.62 3.01
C ARG A 49 -2.42 -2.83 1.64
N ALA A 50 -1.26 -2.25 1.39
CA ALA A 50 -0.54 -2.39 0.15
C ALA A 50 0.94 -2.61 0.41
N GLY A 51 1.56 -3.44 -0.43
CA GLY A 51 3.01 -3.65 -0.42
C GLY A 51 3.63 -2.88 -1.56
N ALA A 52 4.71 -2.16 -1.28
CA ALA A 52 5.45 -1.40 -2.27
C ALA A 52 6.96 -1.63 -2.19
N VAL A 53 7.62 -1.45 -3.32
CA VAL A 53 9.08 -1.50 -3.45
C VAL A 53 9.61 -0.09 -3.67
N SER A 54 10.74 0.25 -3.05
CA SER A 54 11.43 1.52 -3.34
C SER A 54 12.00 1.51 -4.75
N LEU A 55 11.74 2.56 -5.53
CA LEU A 55 12.37 2.76 -6.84
C LEU A 55 13.89 2.99 -6.75
N PHE A 56 14.39 3.34 -5.57
CA PHE A 56 15.83 3.47 -5.32
C PHE A 56 16.50 2.14 -4.92
N SER A 57 15.73 1.06 -4.76
CA SER A 57 16.31 -0.24 -4.45
C SER A 57 16.96 -0.86 -5.69
N SER A 58 18.18 -1.38 -5.53
CA SER A 58 18.85 -2.18 -6.55
C SER A 58 18.13 -3.51 -6.85
N ARG A 59 17.22 -3.93 -5.96
CA ARG A 59 16.47 -5.19 -6.06
C ARG A 59 14.97 -4.95 -5.90
N MET A 60 14.22 -5.04 -6.99
CA MET A 60 12.75 -4.85 -7.04
C MET A 60 11.93 -6.13 -6.76
N ASP A 61 12.58 -7.20 -6.30
CA ASP A 61 11.97 -8.49 -6.00
C ASP A 61 11.41 -8.59 -4.57
N LYS A 62 11.74 -7.64 -3.69
CA LYS A 62 11.31 -7.63 -2.28
C LYS A 62 10.48 -6.39 -1.94
N ILE A 63 9.37 -6.59 -1.22
CA ILE A 63 8.58 -5.51 -0.62
C ILE A 63 9.39 -4.86 0.49
N THR A 64 9.56 -3.53 0.42
CA THR A 64 10.32 -2.76 1.41
C THR A 64 9.42 -1.85 2.24
N HIS A 65 8.21 -1.58 1.75
CA HIS A 65 7.24 -0.71 2.40
C HIS A 65 5.86 -1.36 2.48
N GLU A 66 5.20 -1.18 3.62
CA GLU A 66 3.77 -1.41 3.79
C GLU A 66 3.06 -0.05 3.87
N ILE A 67 2.02 0.12 3.07
CA ILE A 67 1.14 1.29 3.09
C ILE A 67 -0.21 0.83 3.62
N CYS A 68 -0.65 1.45 4.70
CA CYS A 68 -1.99 1.30 5.22
C CYS A 68 -2.82 2.53 4.84
N ALA A 69 -4.05 2.34 4.34
CA ALA A 69 -4.94 3.46 4.05
C ALA A 69 -6.41 3.11 4.29
N CYS A 70 -7.19 4.07 4.78
CA CYS A 70 -8.63 3.94 4.92
C CYS A 70 -9.36 4.65 3.78
N LEU A 71 -10.10 3.87 2.99
CA LEU A 71 -10.92 4.41 1.90
C LEU A 71 -12.12 5.21 2.38
N HIS A 72 -12.42 5.27 3.67
CA HIS A 72 -13.49 6.11 4.19
C HIS A 72 -13.00 7.48 4.63
N CYS A 73 -12.11 7.52 5.62
CA CYS A 73 -11.68 8.76 6.27
C CYS A 73 -10.35 9.32 5.76
N GLY A 74 -9.70 8.65 4.80
CA GLY A 74 -8.42 9.11 4.22
C GLY A 74 -7.21 8.96 5.14
N HIS A 75 -7.35 8.29 6.29
CA HIS A 75 -6.22 7.97 7.14
C HIS A 75 -5.21 7.11 6.36
N GLN A 76 -3.93 7.42 6.49
CA GLN A 76 -2.86 6.73 5.80
C GLN A 76 -1.61 6.64 6.67
N GLU A 77 -0.87 5.56 6.51
CA GLU A 77 0.36 5.28 7.23
C GLU A 77 1.32 4.52 6.30
N LEU A 78 2.60 4.87 6.38
CA LEU A 78 3.68 4.21 5.65
C LEU A 78 4.65 3.63 6.67
N SER A 79 4.91 2.33 6.58
CA SER A 79 5.88 1.65 7.44
C SER A 79 6.95 0.98 6.58
N THR A 80 8.20 1.09 7.01
CA THR A 80 9.32 0.38 6.41
C THR A 80 9.46 -0.97 7.10
N VAL A 81 9.37 -2.07 6.34
CA VAL A 81 9.23 -3.44 6.91
C VAL A 81 10.58 -4.20 6.95
N LEU A 82 11.71 -3.49 6.89
CA LEU A 82 13.09 -4.00 6.82
C LEU A 82 13.47 -4.72 5.50
N THR A 83 14.38 -4.06 4.79
CA THR A 83 15.23 -4.56 3.70
C THR A 83 16.28 -5.52 4.25
N ILE A 84 16.20 -6.82 3.94
CA ILE A 84 17.42 -7.64 3.92
C ILE A 84 18.07 -7.40 2.56
N GLU A 85 18.92 -6.37 2.51
CA GLU A 85 20.05 -6.36 1.60
C GLU A 85 20.91 -7.57 2.01
N SER A 86 20.77 -8.68 1.28
CA SER A 86 21.72 -9.76 1.43
C SER A 86 23.10 -9.18 1.09
N LEU A 87 23.98 -9.11 2.09
CA LEU A 87 25.43 -8.90 1.92
C LEU A 87 25.98 -9.82 0.83
#